data_AF-A0AAU6Q2Y6-F1
#
_entry.id   AF-A0AAU6Q2Y6-F1
#
_cell.length_a   1.000
_cell.length_b   1.000
_cell.length_c   1.000
_cell.angle_alpha   90.00
_cell.angle_beta   90.00
_cell.angle_gamma   90.00
#
_symmetry.space_group_name_H-M   'P 1'
#
loop_
_entity.id
_entity.type
_entity.pdbx_description
1 polymer ?
#
loop_
_entity_poly.entity_id
_entity_poly.type
_entity_poly.pdbx_seq_one_letter_code
_entity_poly.pdbx_strand_id
1 'polypeptide(L)'
;MGQVIRSHLGAVLERHGITAYKLSKAIAEAYGDQAIKQQTVYAVVKGNGVPDARTLNQIITALRGLTGQELQVGDLLDWVPDSEVAS
;
A
#
# COMPACT_ATOMS: atom_id res chain seq x y z
N MET A 1 -1.36 5.45 -25.04
CA MET A 1 -0.25 5.34 -24.07
C MET A 1 -0.88 4.79 -22.80
N GLY A 2 -0.59 3.54 -22.43
CA GLY A 2 -1.05 3.02 -21.15
C GLY A 2 -0.32 3.72 -20.01
N GLN A 3 -0.90 3.64 -18.82
CA GLN A 3 -0.36 4.24 -17.62
C GLN A 3 -0.30 3.10 -16.60
N VAL A 4 0.84 2.92 -15.95
CA VAL A 4 1.01 1.88 -14.95
C VAL A 4 1.22 2.55 -13.60
N ILE A 5 0.44 2.15 -12.61
CA ILE A 5 0.66 2.56 -11.23
C ILE A 5 1.72 1.63 -10.64
N ARG A 6 2.84 2.22 -10.21
CA ARG A 6 3.89 1.49 -9.50
C ARG A 6 3.64 1.62 -8.00
N SER A 7 3.58 0.48 -7.31
CA SER A 7 3.48 0.45 -5.85
C SER A 7 4.86 0.42 -5.21
N HIS A 8 5.07 1.33 -4.26
CA HIS A 8 6.26 1.41 -3.41
C HIS A 8 6.01 0.83 -2.02
N LEU A 9 4.79 0.34 -1.75
CA LEU A 9 4.41 -0.16 -0.44
C LEU A 9 5.36 -1.26 0.06
N GLY A 10 5.83 -2.16 -0.80
CA GLY A 10 6.81 -3.17 -0.44
C GLY A 10 8.12 -2.58 0.10
N ALA A 11 8.66 -1.57 -0.59
CA ALA A 11 9.88 -0.88 -0.17
C ALA A 11 9.69 -0.08 1.13
N VAL A 12 8.53 0.57 1.29
CA VAL A 12 8.18 1.27 2.54
C VAL A 12 8.13 0.29 3.71
N LEU A 13 7.46 -0.85 3.53
CA LEU A 13 7.40 -1.90 4.54
C LEU A 13 8.78 -2.42 4.94
N GLU A 14 9.63 -2.70 3.95
CA GLU A 14 11.01 -3.16 4.18
C GLU A 14 11.84 -2.14 4.96
N ARG A 15 11.80 -0.85 4.56
CA ARG A 15 12.52 0.24 5.24
C ARG A 15 12.18 0.36 6.72
N HIS A 16 10.94 0.06 7.10
CA HIS A 16 10.47 0.11 8.48
C HIS A 16 10.52 -1.24 9.21
N GLY A 17 11.02 -2.31 8.57
CA GLY A 17 11.03 -3.65 9.16
C GLY A 17 9.62 -4.20 9.43
N ILE A 18 8.64 -3.82 8.62
CA ILE A 18 7.23 -4.22 8.77
C ILE A 18 6.93 -5.31 7.74
N THR A 19 6.28 -6.40 8.17
CA THR A 19 5.80 -7.42 7.24
C THR A 19 4.42 -7.05 6.70
N ALA A 20 4.08 -7.52 5.49
CA ALA A 20 2.73 -7.36 4.94
C ALA A 20 1.65 -7.97 5.86
N TYR A 21 1.98 -9.05 6.58
CA TYR A 21 1.13 -9.62 7.62
C TYR A 21 0.90 -8.66 8.79
N LYS A 22 1.96 -8.03 9.32
CA LYS A 22 1.85 -7.06 10.41
C LYS A 22 0.99 -5.86 10.00
N LEU A 23 1.16 -5.35 8.78
CA LEU A 23 0.28 -4.30 8.23
C LEU A 23 -1.18 -4.76 8.16
N SER A 24 -1.44 -5.94 7.60
CA SER A 24 -2.80 -6.49 7.52
C SER A 24 -3.46 -6.65 8.89
N LYS A 25 -2.69 -7.07 9.91
CA LYS A 25 -3.19 -7.20 11.27
C LYS A 25 -3.55 -5.84 11.88
N ALA A 26 -2.69 -4.84 11.71
CA ALA A 26 -2.96 -3.48 12.18
C ALA A 26 -4.23 -2.87 11.53
N ILE A 27 -4.45 -3.15 10.24
CA ILE A 27 -5.67 -2.74 9.55
C ILE A 27 -6.90 -3.46 10.13
N ALA A 28 -6.82 -4.77 10.36
CA ALA A 28 -7.90 -5.54 10.98
C ALA A 28 -8.24 -5.01 12.38
N GLU A 29 -7.24 -4.68 13.19
CA GLU A 29 -7.42 -4.12 14.54
C GLU A 29 -8.07 -2.73 14.52
N ALA A 30 -7.72 -1.88 13.54
CA ALA A 30 -8.23 -0.52 13.45
C ALA A 30 -9.66 -0.42 12.87
N TYR A 31 -10.04 -1.35 11.97
CA TYR A 31 -11.30 -1.25 11.21
C TYR A 31 -12.28 -2.39 11.44
N GLY A 32 -11.90 -3.47 12.15
CA GLY A 32 -12.76 -4.62 12.41
C GLY A 32 -13.38 -5.19 11.14
N ASP A 33 -14.71 -5.32 11.12
CA ASP A 33 -15.47 -5.83 9.97
C ASP A 33 -15.36 -4.96 8.70
N GLN A 34 -14.89 -3.73 8.84
CA GLN A 34 -14.64 -2.82 7.72
C GLN A 34 -13.20 -2.88 7.19
N ALA A 35 -12.35 -3.75 7.73
CA ALA A 35 -10.99 -3.90 7.25
C ALA A 35 -10.96 -4.45 5.81
N ILE A 36 -10.05 -3.93 4.99
CA ILE A 36 -9.70 -4.58 3.73
C ILE A 36 -9.14 -5.98 4.00
N LYS A 37 -9.42 -6.90 3.08
CA LYS A 37 -8.96 -8.29 3.20
C LYS A 37 -7.43 -8.33 3.15
N GLN A 38 -6.84 -9.26 3.88
CA GLN A 38 -5.40 -9.52 3.84
C GLN A 38 -4.91 -9.66 2.38
N GLN A 39 -5.63 -10.42 1.56
CA GLN A 39 -5.28 -10.62 0.15
C GLN A 39 -5.12 -9.31 -0.63
N THR A 40 -5.95 -8.31 -0.35
CA THR A 40 -5.86 -6.96 -0.94
C THR A 40 -4.54 -6.29 -0.55
N VAL A 41 -4.13 -6.36 0.72
CA VAL A 41 -2.84 -5.82 1.18
C VAL A 41 -1.69 -6.45 0.39
N TYR A 42 -1.68 -7.77 0.24
CA TYR A 42 -0.64 -8.46 -0.54
C TYR A 42 -0.65 -8.10 -2.02
N ALA A 43 -1.83 -7.87 -2.61
CA ALA A 43 -1.93 -7.40 -4.00
C ALA A 43 -1.28 -6.03 -4.16
N VAL A 44 -1.57 -5.08 -3.25
CA VAL A 44 -0.97 -3.74 -3.28
C VAL A 44 0.54 -3.79 -3.07
N VAL A 45 1.03 -4.61 -2.12
CA VAL A 45 2.48 -4.79 -1.90
C VAL A 45 3.18 -5.28 -3.17
N LYS A 46 2.54 -6.16 -3.94
CA LYS A 46 3.08 -6.69 -5.21
C LYS A 46 2.88 -5.75 -6.41
N GLY A 47 2.18 -4.63 -6.24
CA GLY A 47 1.83 -3.73 -7.34
C GLY A 47 0.76 -4.30 -8.29
N ASN A 48 -0.04 -5.25 -7.81
CA ASN A 48 -1.08 -5.87 -8.62
C ASN A 48 -2.36 -5.03 -8.60
N GLY A 49 -2.55 -4.25 -9.67
CA GLY A 49 -3.74 -3.42 -9.86
C GLY A 49 -3.70 -2.11 -9.09
N VAL A 50 -4.68 -1.25 -9.37
CA VAL A 50 -4.82 0.06 -8.74
C VAL A 50 -5.68 -0.08 -7.48
N PRO A 51 -5.16 0.20 -6.28
CA PRO A 51 -5.99 0.20 -5.07
C PRO A 51 -7.00 1.35 -5.10
N ASP A 52 -8.20 1.08 -4.59
CA ASP A 52 -9.20 2.12 -4.41
C ASP A 52 -8.86 3.07 -3.24
N ALA A 53 -9.57 4.19 -3.18
CA ALA A 53 -9.34 5.22 -2.15
C ALA A 53 -9.49 4.67 -0.73
N ARG A 54 -10.42 3.73 -0.51
CA ARG A 54 -10.63 3.08 0.80
C ARG A 54 -9.40 2.26 1.19
N THR A 55 -8.89 1.43 0.28
CA THR A 55 -7.71 0.59 0.47
C THR A 55 -6.51 1.46 0.82
N LEU A 56 -6.27 2.54 0.06
CA LEU A 56 -5.18 3.47 0.33
C LEU A 56 -5.31 4.13 1.69
N ASN A 57 -6.49 4.62 2.04
CA ASN A 57 -6.71 5.28 3.33
C ASN A 57 -6.45 4.35 4.52
N GLN A 58 -6.91 3.09 4.45
CA GLN A 58 -6.67 2.12 5.52
C GLN A 58 -5.19 1.75 5.64
N ILE A 59 -4.49 1.58 4.51
CA ILE A 59 -3.04 1.31 4.50
C ILE A 59 -2.26 2.48 5.11
N ILE A 60 -2.52 3.71 4.67
CA ILE A 60 -1.85 4.93 5.18
C ILE A 60 -2.10 5.09 6.67
N THR A 61 -3.35 4.91 7.12
CA THR A 61 -3.72 5.04 8.53
C THR A 61 -3.01 3.99 9.39
N ALA A 62 -3.00 2.72 8.95
CA ALA A 62 -2.32 1.66 9.69
C ALA A 62 -0.79 1.84 9.70
N LEU A 63 -0.19 2.27 8.58
CA LEU A 63 1.24 2.60 8.54
C LEU A 63 1.58 3.74 9.49
N ARG A 64 0.77 4.81 9.52
CA ARG A 64 0.93 5.92 10.47
C ARG A 64 0.91 5.43 11.92
N GLY A 65 0.00 4.51 12.26
CA GLY A 65 -0.05 3.89 13.58
C GLY A 65 1.17 3.02 13.90
N LEU A 66 1.74 2.35 12.90
CA LEU A 66 2.90 1.47 13.07
C LEU A 66 4.26 2.20 13.07
N THR A 67 4.39 3.27 12.31
CA THR A 67 5.67 3.98 12.10
C THR A 67 5.75 5.31 12.84
N GLY A 68 4.60 5.88 13.25
CA GLY A 68 4.52 7.24 13.78
C GLY A 68 4.75 8.32 12.71
N GLN A 69 4.88 7.95 11.42
CA GLN A 69 5.14 8.88 10.33
C GLN A 69 3.88 9.22 9.56
N GLU A 70 3.79 10.47 9.14
CA GLU A 70 2.75 10.93 8.25
C GLU A 70 3.14 10.60 6.80
N LEU A 71 2.57 9.52 6.28
CA LEU A 71 2.71 9.11 4.88
C LEU A 71 1.55 9.64 4.05
N GLN A 72 1.85 10.05 2.83
CA GLN A 72 0.89 10.47 1.81
C GLN A 72 0.77 9.41 0.71
N VAL A 73 -0.22 9.57 -0.16
CA VAL A 73 -0.45 8.65 -1.30
C VAL A 73 0.78 8.58 -2.21
N GLY A 74 1.44 9.71 -2.46
CA GLY A 74 2.65 9.77 -3.30
C GLY A 74 3.87 9.05 -2.71
N ASP A 75 3.88 8.77 -1.40
CA ASP A 75 4.94 7.95 -0.80
C ASP A 75 4.73 6.45 -1.08
N LEU A 76 3.51 6.06 -1.48
CA LEU A 76 3.10 4.68 -1.68
C LEU A 76 2.93 4.32 -3.15
N LEU A 77 2.50 5.28 -3.97
CA LEU A 77 2.16 5.07 -5.37
C LEU A 77 2.80 6.14 -6.26
N ASP A 78 3.52 5.68 -7.28
CA ASP A 78 3.97 6.53 -8.37
C ASP A 78 3.16 6.24 -9.63
N TRP A 79 2.93 7.31 -10.39
CA TRP A 79 2.41 7.22 -11.74
C TRP A 79 3.59 7.09 -12.70
N VAL A 80 3.59 6.02 -13.51
CA VAL A 80 4.66 5.78 -14.49
C VAL A 80 4.03 5.67 -15.90
N PRO A 81 4.52 6.43 -16.88
CA PRO A 81 4.07 6.27 -18.27
C PRO A 81 4.49 4.89 -18.82
N ASP A 82 3.64 4.24 -19.63
CA ASP A 82 3.90 2.90 -20.21
C ASP A 82 5.30 2.75 -20.82
N SER A 83 5.79 3.83 -21.44
CA SER A 83 7.07 3.87 -22.15
C SER A 83 8.28 3.57 -21.25
N GLU A 84 8.16 3.74 -19.94
CA GLU A 84 9.26 3.54 -18.97
C GLU A 84 9.22 2.17 -18.27
N VAL A 85 8.17 1.37 -18.48
CA VAL A 85 8.03 0.04 -17.84
C VAL A 85 8.71 -1.06 -18.66
N ALA A 86 8.95 -0.83 -19.95
CA ALA A 86 9.51 -1.79 -20.90
C ALA A 86 11.03 -1.64 -21.14
N SER A 87 11.74 -0.85 -20.32
CA SER A 87 13.20 -0.68 -20.39
C SER A 87 13.94 -1.49 -19.34
#